data_AF-A0A3S2AA73-F1
#
_entry.id   AF-A0A3S2AA73-F1
#
_cell.length_a   1.000
_cell.length_b   1.000
_cell.length_c   1.000
_cell.angle_alpha   90.00
_cell.angle_beta   90.00
_cell.angle_gamma   90.00
#
_symmetry.space_group_name_H-M   'P 1'
#
loop_
_entity.id
_entity.type
_entity.pdbx_description
1 polymer ?
#
loop_
_entity_poly.entity_id
_entity_poly.type
_entity_poly.pdbx_seq_one_letter_code
_entity_poly.pdbx_strand_id
1 'polypeptide(L)'
;TNQLFAATADETALTRDSGDGPDPGTEIEGTAQNPPRNPADLAKGLARIGITIASGKSQSRAGTGAADARNFSPGANIEAQFRPFQALVNGPAGHRPIDALTQNFSDIYQSLQLAAEVPSQTERVNSNLQLQIATLRANVSRLPKQLGRMVNATADEFEGNVAETSVTNLNQILDQTVTAPCEAAISGRYPFARDATEDVAMADFAKLFAPGGLLDRFFAQNLASLIDMTSQDWTWKQDARFGRDLSKSTLKDFQLAAEIRSAFFPSGGSLPSVSITFTPFSLNGDVDTAILDAEGQIVWSNQTGNAPSAVTWPGEAASASASLSLTPEMPGRESAIKFEGPWALKRLLDKAAVTGDGSNMQARFVIGGRDVTYALQTGSGSNPFFLPALSGFSCPKAF
;
A
#
# COMPACT_ATOMS: atom_id res chain seq x y z
N THR A 1 -21.43 -15.32 27.54
CA THR A 1 -22.16 -14.15 27.00
C THR A 1 -23.56 -14.49 26.51
N ASN A 2 -23.77 -15.59 25.77
CA ASN A 2 -25.11 -16.00 25.28
C ASN A 2 -26.19 -16.21 26.36
N GLN A 3 -25.82 -16.63 27.57
CA GLN A 3 -26.77 -16.81 28.68
C GLN A 3 -27.38 -15.47 29.16
N LEU A 4 -26.63 -14.36 29.08
CA LEU A 4 -27.11 -13.06 29.54
C LEU A 4 -28.21 -12.53 28.61
N PHE A 5 -27.99 -12.60 27.29
CA PHE A 5 -28.97 -12.14 26.31
C PHE A 5 -30.24 -13.00 26.29
N ALA A 6 -30.10 -14.31 26.51
CA ALA A 6 -31.25 -15.21 26.66
C ALA A 6 -32.06 -14.88 27.93
N ALA A 7 -31.39 -14.71 29.07
CA ALA A 7 -32.03 -14.35 30.33
C ALA A 7 -32.74 -12.97 30.24
N THR A 8 -32.09 -11.97 29.64
CA THR A 8 -32.71 -10.66 29.43
C THR A 8 -33.90 -10.72 28.46
N ALA A 9 -33.86 -11.58 27.44
CA ALA A 9 -34.99 -11.75 26.53
C ALA A 9 -36.19 -12.43 27.19
N ASP A 10 -35.95 -13.43 28.04
CA ASP A 10 -36.99 -14.10 28.80
C ASP A 10 -37.61 -13.18 29.87
N GLU A 11 -36.80 -12.39 30.58
CA GLU A 11 -37.29 -11.41 31.56
C GLU A 11 -38.03 -10.22 30.93
N THR A 12 -37.77 -9.90 29.65
CA THR A 12 -38.40 -8.76 28.96
C THR A 12 -39.59 -9.15 28.07
N ALA A 13 -39.92 -10.44 27.96
CA ALA A 13 -41.09 -10.96 27.25
C ALA A 13 -42.37 -10.81 28.08
N LEU A 14 -42.74 -9.56 28.40
CA LEU A 14 -43.80 -9.19 29.34
C LEU A 14 -45.24 -9.47 28.83
N THR A 15 -45.40 -10.00 27.61
CA THR A 15 -46.70 -10.38 27.03
C THR A 15 -46.88 -11.88 26.76
N ARG A 16 -45.90 -12.73 27.11
CA ARG A 16 -46.10 -14.19 27.07
C ARG A 16 -47.06 -14.62 28.18
N ASP A 17 -48.26 -15.05 27.78
CA ASP A 17 -49.21 -15.69 28.68
C ASP A 17 -48.62 -17.04 29.12
N SER A 18 -48.46 -17.22 30.43
CA SER A 18 -47.98 -18.47 31.03
C SER A 18 -49.11 -19.49 31.02
N GLY A 19 -49.43 -20.01 29.83
CA GLY A 19 -50.55 -20.91 29.61
C GLY A 19 -50.13 -22.22 28.95
N ASP A 20 -49.42 -23.08 29.68
CA ASP A 20 -49.61 -24.53 29.58
C ASP A 20 -49.02 -25.25 30.81
N GLY A 21 -49.89 -25.81 31.65
CA GLY A 21 -49.55 -26.55 32.87
C GLY A 21 -50.83 -27.06 33.53
N PRO A 22 -50.94 -28.36 33.88
CA PRO A 22 -52.21 -29.07 33.95
C PRO A 22 -53.03 -28.74 35.20
N ASP A 23 -54.34 -28.80 35.00
CA ASP A 23 -55.44 -28.68 35.96
C ASP A 23 -55.20 -29.44 37.28
N PRO A 24 -55.48 -28.81 38.44
CA PRO A 24 -55.95 -29.56 39.59
C PRO A 24 -57.21 -28.91 40.16
N GLY A 25 -58.36 -29.54 39.90
CA GLY A 25 -59.52 -29.42 40.75
C GLY A 25 -59.26 -30.08 42.11
N THR A 26 -59.15 -29.28 43.17
CA THR A 26 -59.61 -29.66 44.53
C THR A 26 -59.80 -28.41 45.38
N GLU A 27 -60.99 -28.31 45.96
CA GLU A 27 -61.53 -27.24 46.80
C GLU A 27 -60.67 -26.94 48.03
N ILE A 28 -60.50 -25.66 48.39
CA ILE A 28 -60.63 -25.16 49.77
C ILE A 28 -61.14 -23.71 49.75
N GLU A 29 -62.31 -23.50 50.37
CA GLU A 29 -62.89 -22.19 50.71
C GLU A 29 -62.00 -21.42 51.70
N GLY A 30 -61.80 -20.12 51.45
CA GLY A 30 -61.13 -19.20 52.35
C GLY A 30 -61.59 -17.78 52.12
N THR A 31 -62.59 -17.37 52.89
CA THR A 31 -63.20 -16.04 52.90
C THR A 31 -62.24 -14.94 53.37
N ALA A 32 -62.01 -13.93 52.54
CA ALA A 32 -61.50 -12.63 52.97
C ALA A 32 -62.10 -11.51 52.11
N GLN A 33 -63.17 -10.90 52.64
CA GLN A 33 -63.74 -9.66 52.13
C GLN A 33 -62.69 -8.55 52.20
N ASN A 34 -62.35 -7.96 51.05
CA ASN A 34 -61.65 -6.69 50.95
C ASN A 34 -62.55 -5.73 50.14
N PRO A 35 -62.85 -4.52 50.64
CA PRO A 35 -63.77 -3.61 49.97
C PRO A 35 -63.17 -3.08 48.65
N PRO A 36 -64.00 -2.64 47.69
CA PRO A 36 -63.51 -2.15 46.41
C PRO A 36 -62.65 -0.89 46.63
N ARG A 37 -61.34 -1.01 46.35
CA ARG A 37 -60.41 0.13 46.37
C ARG A 37 -60.80 1.10 45.26
N ASN A 38 -61.18 2.31 45.67
CA ASN A 38 -61.59 3.39 44.78
C ASN A 38 -60.39 3.82 43.90
N PRO A 39 -60.49 3.81 42.56
CA PRO A 39 -59.39 4.17 41.64
C PRO A 39 -58.84 5.59 41.86
N ALA A 40 -59.58 6.46 42.54
CA ALA A 40 -59.16 7.81 42.89
C ALA A 40 -58.00 7.85 43.92
N ASP A 41 -57.91 6.87 44.83
CA ASP A 41 -56.86 6.83 45.86
C ASP A 41 -55.54 6.28 45.30
N LEU A 42 -55.61 5.42 44.29
CA LEU A 42 -54.44 4.90 43.57
C LEU A 42 -53.77 6.01 42.74
N ALA A 43 -54.56 6.89 42.12
CA ALA A 43 -54.06 8.04 41.38
C ALA A 43 -53.32 9.06 42.26
N LYS A 44 -53.73 9.23 43.53
CA LYS A 44 -53.03 10.09 44.51
C LYS A 44 -51.71 9.49 45.00
N GLY A 45 -51.62 8.16 45.10
CA GLY A 45 -50.37 7.48 45.46
C GLY A 45 -49.29 7.61 44.38
N LEU A 46 -49.69 7.54 43.11
CA LEU A 46 -48.78 7.59 41.96
C LEU A 46 -48.25 9.00 41.66
N ALA A 47 -49.01 10.06 42.00
CA ALA A 47 -48.57 11.45 41.87
C ALA A 47 -47.39 11.82 42.79
N ARG A 48 -47.21 11.13 43.94
CA ARG A 48 -46.07 11.36 44.85
C ARG A 48 -44.75 10.78 44.33
N ILE A 49 -44.80 9.89 43.35
CA ILE A 49 -43.63 9.19 42.75
C ILE A 49 -43.28 9.80 41.38
N GLY A 50 -43.86 10.95 41.02
CA GLY A 50 -43.52 11.67 39.79
C GLY A 50 -44.14 11.11 38.51
N ILE A 51 -45.13 10.22 38.60
CA ILE A 51 -45.84 9.69 37.44
C ILE A 51 -47.13 10.49 37.22
N THR A 52 -47.13 11.38 36.22
CA THR A 52 -48.34 12.09 35.79
C THR A 52 -49.03 11.31 34.68
N ILE A 53 -50.17 10.69 34.97
CA ILE A 53 -51.04 10.11 33.95
C ILE A 53 -51.77 11.27 33.26
N ALA A 54 -51.39 11.60 32.02
CA ALA A 54 -52.07 12.60 31.23
C ALA A 54 -53.46 12.07 30.83
N SER A 55 -54.48 12.37 31.63
CA SER A 55 -55.88 12.20 31.23
C SER A 55 -56.26 13.32 30.25
N GLY A 56 -55.77 13.22 29.02
CA GLY A 56 -56.20 14.03 27.90
C GLY A 56 -57.66 13.70 27.57
N LYS A 57 -58.56 14.67 27.72
CA LYS A 57 -59.95 14.55 27.29
C LYS A 57 -60.02 14.54 25.76
N SER A 58 -60.04 13.36 25.16
CA SER A 58 -60.44 13.20 23.75
C SER A 58 -61.96 13.25 23.65
N GLN A 59 -62.50 14.45 23.41
CA GLN A 59 -63.86 14.58 22.88
C GLN A 59 -63.79 14.47 21.35
N SER A 60 -64.18 13.33 20.79
CA SER A 60 -64.69 13.21 19.42
C SER A 60 -65.33 11.83 19.18
N ARG A 61 -66.67 11.87 19.08
CA ARG A 61 -67.55 10.96 18.33
C ARG A 61 -67.68 9.50 18.82
N ALA A 62 -68.82 9.25 19.47
CA ALA A 62 -69.39 7.94 19.68
C ALA A 62 -69.63 7.21 18.35
N GLY A 63 -69.18 5.96 18.28
CA GLY A 63 -69.43 5.05 17.16
C GLY A 63 -68.58 3.78 17.30
N THR A 64 -69.19 2.72 17.83
CA THR A 64 -68.78 1.31 17.67
C THR A 64 -67.29 0.98 17.83
N GLY A 65 -66.87 0.62 19.04
CA GLY A 65 -65.52 0.11 19.30
C GLY A 65 -65.22 -0.16 20.77
N ALA A 66 -66.20 -0.61 21.56
CA ALA A 66 -65.95 -1.10 22.92
C ALA A 66 -65.38 -2.53 22.86
N ALA A 67 -64.19 -2.68 22.26
CA ALA A 67 -63.51 -3.97 22.15
C ALA A 67 -61.98 -3.87 22.01
N ASP A 68 -61.31 -2.79 22.43
CA ASP A 68 -59.82 -2.74 22.35
C ASP A 68 -59.12 -2.13 23.58
N ALA A 69 -59.84 -1.87 24.66
CA ALA A 69 -59.24 -1.37 25.91
C ALA A 69 -58.65 -2.47 26.82
N ARG A 70 -58.56 -3.73 26.35
CA ARG A 70 -57.97 -4.85 27.11
C ARG A 70 -56.50 -5.14 26.81
N ASN A 71 -55.91 -4.50 25.79
CA ASN A 71 -54.57 -4.88 25.32
C ASN A 71 -53.48 -3.82 25.48
N PHE A 72 -53.69 -2.75 26.25
CA PHE A 72 -52.57 -1.94 26.74
C PHE A 72 -51.93 -2.63 27.94
N SER A 73 -51.19 -3.70 27.67
CA SER A 73 -50.22 -4.27 28.61
C SER A 73 -49.28 -3.12 29.04
N PRO A 74 -49.21 -2.76 30.34
CA PRO A 74 -48.28 -1.75 30.82
C PRO A 74 -46.81 -2.07 30.51
N GLY A 75 -46.51 -3.33 30.17
CA GLY A 75 -45.20 -3.80 29.71
C GLY A 75 -44.97 -3.69 28.20
N ALA A 76 -45.99 -3.46 27.37
CA ALA A 76 -45.86 -3.46 25.91
C ALA A 76 -44.91 -2.38 25.37
N ASN A 77 -44.86 -1.22 26.05
CA ASN A 77 -43.92 -0.15 25.70
C ASN A 77 -42.47 -0.50 26.06
N ILE A 78 -42.27 -1.23 27.17
CA ILE A 78 -40.96 -1.70 27.60
C ILE A 78 -40.50 -2.84 26.68
N GLU A 79 -41.36 -3.82 26.43
CA GLU A 79 -41.12 -4.92 25.50
C GLU A 79 -40.84 -4.43 24.07
N ALA A 80 -41.53 -3.38 23.60
CA ALA A 80 -41.24 -2.77 22.30
C ALA A 80 -39.80 -2.21 22.21
N GLN A 81 -39.23 -1.72 23.32
CA GLN A 81 -37.83 -1.27 23.36
C GLN A 81 -36.84 -2.44 23.36
N PHE A 82 -37.21 -3.59 23.94
CA PHE A 82 -36.38 -4.80 23.98
C PHE A 82 -36.58 -5.76 22.80
N ARG A 83 -37.61 -5.56 21.98
CA ARG A 83 -37.91 -6.37 20.78
C ARG A 83 -36.70 -6.58 19.85
N PRO A 84 -35.82 -5.59 19.60
CA PRO A 84 -34.61 -5.81 18.81
C PRO A 84 -33.60 -6.76 19.46
N PHE A 85 -33.53 -6.81 20.79
CA PHE A 85 -32.66 -7.73 21.53
C PHE A 85 -33.26 -9.14 21.59
N GLN A 86 -34.57 -9.24 21.76
CA GLN A 86 -35.29 -10.52 21.69
C GLN A 86 -35.14 -11.16 20.31
N ALA A 87 -35.21 -10.36 19.24
CA ALA A 87 -34.99 -10.84 17.87
C ALA A 87 -33.59 -11.45 17.62
N LEU A 88 -32.58 -11.06 18.41
CA LEU A 88 -31.22 -11.62 18.30
C LEU A 88 -31.10 -13.03 18.88
N VAL A 89 -31.96 -13.39 19.83
CA VAL A 89 -31.92 -14.68 20.55
C VAL A 89 -33.08 -15.60 20.20
N ASN A 90 -34.07 -15.09 19.46
CA ASN A 90 -35.19 -15.88 18.95
C ASN A 90 -34.74 -16.82 17.83
N GLY A 91 -35.01 -18.11 18.01
CA GLY A 91 -34.73 -19.17 17.03
C GLY A 91 -34.07 -20.40 17.66
N PRO A 92 -33.99 -21.53 16.92
CA PRO A 92 -33.28 -22.72 17.37
C PRO A 92 -31.81 -22.39 17.67
N ALA A 93 -31.25 -23.00 18.72
CA ALA A 93 -29.83 -22.85 19.04
C ALA A 93 -28.96 -23.18 17.81
N GLY A 94 -27.97 -22.32 17.52
CA GLY A 94 -27.09 -22.43 16.35
C GLY A 94 -27.57 -21.67 15.11
N HIS A 95 -28.82 -21.19 15.09
CA HIS A 95 -29.38 -20.41 13.97
C HIS A 95 -29.73 -18.97 14.35
N ARG A 96 -29.43 -18.56 15.58
CA ARG A 96 -29.74 -17.22 16.06
C ARG A 96 -28.74 -16.20 15.49
N PRO A 97 -29.15 -14.96 15.17
CA PRO A 97 -28.23 -13.92 14.71
C PRO A 97 -27.04 -13.68 15.65
N ILE A 98 -27.25 -13.84 16.97
CA ILE A 98 -26.17 -13.73 17.97
C ILE A 98 -25.15 -14.87 17.86
N ASP A 99 -25.58 -16.08 17.50
CA ASP A 99 -24.70 -17.25 17.36
C ASP A 99 -23.74 -17.04 16.18
N ALA A 100 -24.24 -16.49 15.06
CA ALA A 100 -23.41 -16.14 13.90
C ALA A 100 -22.35 -15.08 14.24
N LEU A 101 -22.70 -14.09 15.07
CA LEU A 101 -21.75 -13.08 15.54
C LEU A 101 -20.67 -13.71 16.44
N THR A 102 -21.08 -14.55 17.41
CA THR A 102 -20.12 -15.22 18.30
C THR A 102 -19.21 -16.19 17.55
N GLN A 103 -19.73 -16.87 16.53
CA GLN A 103 -18.93 -17.76 15.69
C GLN A 103 -17.88 -16.96 14.92
N ASN A 104 -18.27 -15.85 14.29
CA ASN A 104 -17.34 -15.00 13.54
C ASN A 104 -16.21 -14.44 14.42
N PHE A 105 -16.51 -14.01 15.65
CA PHE A 105 -15.48 -13.61 16.62
C PHE A 105 -14.56 -14.78 17.04
N SER A 106 -15.10 -15.97 17.20
CA SER A 106 -14.31 -17.18 17.48
C SER A 106 -13.38 -17.52 16.33
N ASP A 107 -13.85 -17.42 15.09
CA ASP A 107 -13.06 -17.70 13.88
C ASP A 107 -11.93 -16.67 13.72
N ILE A 108 -12.20 -15.39 13.99
CA ILE A 108 -11.18 -14.32 14.02
C ILE A 108 -10.11 -14.63 15.07
N TYR A 109 -10.53 -14.98 16.29
CA TYR A 109 -9.60 -15.31 17.37
C TYR A 109 -8.72 -16.52 17.03
N GLN A 110 -9.29 -17.60 16.48
CA GLN A 110 -8.52 -18.77 16.04
C GLN A 110 -7.55 -18.42 14.91
N SER A 111 -7.96 -17.56 13.97
CA SER A 111 -7.12 -17.09 12.88
C SER A 111 -5.91 -16.32 13.43
N LEU A 112 -6.12 -15.43 14.41
CA LEU A 112 -5.04 -14.69 15.08
C LEU A 112 -4.08 -15.61 15.87
N GLN A 113 -4.60 -16.64 16.54
CA GLN A 113 -3.78 -17.65 17.21
C GLN A 113 -2.90 -18.41 16.20
N LEU A 114 -3.46 -18.81 15.06
CA LEU A 114 -2.72 -19.50 14.01
C LEU A 114 -1.61 -18.63 13.39
N ALA A 115 -1.84 -17.33 13.18
CA ALA A 115 -0.80 -16.41 12.73
C ALA A 115 0.34 -16.26 13.75
N ALA A 116 0.03 -16.30 15.05
CA ALA A 116 1.03 -16.25 16.11
C ALA A 116 1.87 -17.54 16.21
N GLU A 117 1.26 -18.70 15.95
CA GLU A 117 1.92 -20.00 16.01
C GLU A 117 2.69 -20.36 14.73
N VAL A 118 2.21 -19.93 13.57
CA VAL A 118 2.76 -20.32 12.25
C VAL A 118 2.97 -19.10 11.35
N PRO A 119 4.15 -18.44 11.44
CA PRO A 119 4.46 -17.24 10.66
C PRO A 119 4.42 -17.43 9.14
N SER A 120 4.59 -18.66 8.64
CA SER A 120 4.56 -18.97 7.20
C SER A 120 3.15 -18.95 6.60
N GLN A 121 2.09 -18.90 7.42
CA GLN A 121 0.70 -18.85 6.96
C GLN A 121 0.06 -17.47 7.13
N THR A 122 0.79 -16.47 7.63
CA THR A 122 0.27 -15.13 7.96
C THR A 122 -0.46 -14.47 6.79
N GLU A 123 -0.01 -14.64 5.54
CA GLU A 123 -0.69 -14.06 4.38
C GLU A 123 -2.05 -14.71 4.09
N ARG A 124 -2.16 -16.04 4.27
CA ARG A 124 -3.44 -16.75 4.18
C ARG A 124 -4.37 -16.41 5.33
N VAL A 125 -3.81 -16.23 6.53
CA VAL A 125 -4.56 -15.78 7.70
C VAL A 125 -5.10 -14.37 7.49
N ASN A 126 -4.29 -13.44 6.98
CA ASN A 126 -4.70 -12.06 6.73
C ASN A 126 -5.84 -11.99 5.70
N SER A 127 -5.77 -12.78 4.62
CA SER A 127 -6.86 -12.83 3.63
C SER A 127 -8.15 -13.45 4.19
N ASN A 128 -8.07 -14.50 5.01
CA ASN A 128 -9.23 -15.05 5.72
C ASN A 128 -9.82 -14.06 6.74
N LEU A 129 -8.97 -13.34 7.47
CA LEU A 129 -9.38 -12.34 8.44
C LEU A 129 -10.12 -11.17 7.77
N GLN A 130 -9.69 -10.75 6.58
CA GLN A 130 -10.41 -9.76 5.78
C GLN A 130 -11.83 -10.23 5.40
N LEU A 131 -11.99 -11.49 5.00
CA LEU A 131 -13.31 -12.05 4.70
C LEU A 131 -14.20 -12.12 5.96
N GLN A 132 -13.61 -12.48 7.10
CA GLN A 132 -14.32 -12.53 8.37
C GLN A 132 -14.78 -11.13 8.81
N ILE A 133 -13.94 -10.10 8.67
CA ILE A 133 -14.31 -8.70 8.98
C ILE A 133 -15.39 -8.19 8.01
N ALA A 134 -15.31 -8.51 6.72
CA ALA A 134 -16.37 -8.17 5.76
C ALA A 134 -17.70 -8.84 6.14
N THR A 135 -17.66 -10.08 6.61
CA THR A 135 -18.83 -10.82 7.11
C THR A 135 -19.38 -10.20 8.39
N LEU A 136 -18.51 -9.74 9.28
CA LEU A 136 -18.89 -9.02 10.50
C LEU A 136 -19.69 -7.76 10.14
N ARG A 137 -19.18 -6.94 9.21
CA ARG A 137 -19.85 -5.72 8.71
C ARG A 137 -21.18 -6.02 8.03
N ALA A 138 -21.27 -7.08 7.23
CA ALA A 138 -22.51 -7.46 6.56
C ALA A 138 -23.64 -7.75 7.58
N ASN A 139 -23.30 -8.29 8.75
CA ASN A 139 -24.26 -8.64 9.80
C ASN A 139 -24.63 -7.47 10.73
N VAL A 140 -23.91 -6.34 10.70
CA VAL A 140 -24.18 -5.16 11.56
C VAL A 140 -25.59 -4.60 11.36
N SER A 141 -26.10 -4.65 10.13
CA SER A 141 -27.46 -4.15 9.79
C SER A 141 -28.58 -4.85 10.56
N ARG A 142 -28.32 -6.05 11.08
CA ARG A 142 -29.26 -6.88 11.85
C ARG A 142 -29.18 -6.64 13.36
N LEU A 143 -28.24 -5.81 13.81
CA LEU A 143 -27.98 -5.56 15.23
C LEU A 143 -28.69 -4.28 15.70
N PRO A 144 -29.09 -4.21 16.98
CA PRO A 144 -29.51 -2.97 17.61
C PRO A 144 -28.41 -1.90 17.47
N LYS A 145 -28.82 -0.64 17.30
CA LYS A 145 -27.91 0.49 17.00
C LYS A 145 -26.65 0.54 17.89
N GLN A 146 -26.77 0.19 19.17
CA GLN A 146 -25.69 0.32 20.14
C GLN A 146 -24.65 -0.79 19.94
N LEU A 147 -25.13 -2.02 19.72
CA LEU A 147 -24.28 -3.15 19.40
C LEU A 147 -23.66 -3.00 18.00
N GLY A 148 -24.42 -2.50 17.03
CA GLY A 148 -23.91 -2.22 15.69
C GLY A 148 -22.77 -1.20 15.69
N ARG A 149 -22.81 -0.16 16.55
CA ARG A 149 -21.68 0.78 16.73
C ARG A 149 -20.44 0.10 17.29
N MET A 150 -20.60 -0.75 18.32
CA MET A 150 -19.47 -1.47 18.90
C MET A 150 -18.83 -2.43 17.88
N VAL A 151 -19.66 -3.18 17.15
CA VAL A 151 -19.18 -4.12 16.13
C VAL A 151 -18.48 -3.40 14.97
N ASN A 152 -18.98 -2.24 14.53
CA ASN A 152 -18.28 -1.41 13.55
C ASN A 152 -16.93 -0.90 14.10
N ALA A 153 -16.89 -0.38 15.32
CA ALA A 153 -15.64 0.10 15.92
C ALA A 153 -14.59 -1.02 16.06
N THR A 154 -15.02 -2.23 16.46
CA THR A 154 -14.14 -3.40 16.52
C THR A 154 -13.70 -3.87 15.13
N ALA A 155 -14.59 -3.83 14.13
CA ALA A 155 -14.23 -4.13 12.75
C ALA A 155 -13.20 -3.14 12.20
N ASP A 156 -13.34 -1.85 12.52
CA ASP A 156 -12.39 -0.80 12.15
C ASP A 156 -11.01 -1.02 12.83
N GLU A 157 -11.01 -1.40 14.11
CA GLU A 157 -9.79 -1.75 14.87
C GLU A 157 -9.09 -2.99 14.30
N PHE A 158 -9.83 -4.05 13.95
CA PHE A 158 -9.27 -5.23 13.30
C PHE A 158 -8.70 -4.91 11.91
N GLU A 159 -9.37 -4.06 11.11
CA GLU A 159 -8.82 -3.62 9.82
C GLU A 159 -7.52 -2.83 9.98
N GLY A 160 -7.44 -1.94 10.96
CA GLY A 160 -6.22 -1.19 11.28
C GLY A 160 -5.06 -2.10 11.65
N ASN A 161 -5.29 -3.04 12.58
CA ASN A 161 -4.25 -3.96 13.04
C ASN A 161 -3.75 -4.91 11.93
N VAL A 162 -4.64 -5.38 11.06
CA VAL A 162 -4.26 -6.20 9.89
C VAL A 162 -3.45 -5.40 8.89
N ALA A 163 -3.81 -4.12 8.67
CA ALA A 163 -3.05 -3.24 7.80
C ALA A 163 -1.63 -2.97 8.32
N GLU A 164 -1.50 -2.63 9.61
CA GLU A 164 -0.20 -2.39 10.25
C GLU A 164 0.72 -3.62 10.23
N THR A 165 0.15 -4.79 10.54
CA THR A 165 0.89 -6.07 10.49
C THR A 165 1.31 -6.40 9.06
N SER A 166 0.48 -6.10 8.06
CA SER A 166 0.79 -6.33 6.65
C SER A 166 1.90 -5.41 6.14
N VAL A 167 1.89 -4.13 6.52
CA VAL A 167 2.95 -3.17 6.19
C VAL A 167 4.26 -3.53 6.89
N THR A 168 4.21 -3.92 8.16
CA THR A 168 5.40 -4.38 8.91
C THR A 168 6.03 -5.60 8.25
N ASN A 169 5.22 -6.60 7.88
CA ASN A 169 5.71 -7.77 7.15
C ASN A 169 6.25 -7.40 5.76
N LEU A 170 5.58 -6.50 5.04
CA LEU A 170 6.06 -6.00 3.76
C LEU A 170 7.41 -5.28 3.88
N ASN A 171 7.57 -4.45 4.91
CA ASN A 171 8.83 -3.76 5.23
C ASN A 171 9.94 -4.75 5.61
N GLN A 172 9.62 -5.81 6.33
CA GLN A 172 10.58 -6.87 6.65
C GLN A 172 11.03 -7.63 5.39
N ILE A 173 10.10 -7.98 4.50
CA ILE A 173 10.44 -8.64 3.24
C ILE A 173 11.24 -7.67 2.36
N LEU A 174 10.84 -6.39 2.28
CA LEU A 174 11.57 -5.35 1.54
C LEU A 174 13.01 -5.24 2.04
N ASP A 175 13.21 -5.15 3.35
CA ASP A 175 14.53 -4.99 3.94
C ASP A 175 15.45 -6.16 3.59
N GLN A 176 14.98 -7.38 3.82
CA GLN A 176 15.76 -8.60 3.61
C GLN A 176 16.03 -8.89 2.12
N THR A 177 15.03 -8.65 1.28
CA THR A 177 15.12 -9.02 -0.13
C THR A 177 15.67 -7.91 -0.99
N VAL A 178 15.45 -6.64 -0.64
CA VAL A 178 15.78 -5.46 -1.45
C VAL A 178 16.73 -4.51 -0.77
N THR A 179 16.39 -3.96 0.38
CA THR A 179 17.12 -2.82 0.96
C THR A 179 18.55 -3.19 1.29
N ALA A 180 18.77 -4.25 2.06
CA ALA A 180 20.11 -4.68 2.46
C ALA A 180 21.01 -5.04 1.25
N PRO A 181 20.60 -5.88 0.28
CA PRO A 181 21.43 -6.18 -0.89
C PRO A 181 21.61 -4.97 -1.82
N CYS A 182 20.63 -4.07 -1.91
CA CYS A 182 20.76 -2.82 -2.66
C CYS A 182 21.83 -1.92 -2.05
N GLU A 183 21.75 -1.63 -0.75
CA GLU A 183 22.70 -0.76 -0.06
C GLU A 183 24.12 -1.33 -0.12
N ALA A 184 24.27 -2.66 0.06
CA ALA A 184 25.56 -3.34 -0.07
C ALA A 184 26.20 -3.15 -1.46
N ALA A 185 25.37 -3.13 -2.51
CA ALA A 185 25.82 -3.04 -3.90
C ALA A 185 26.13 -1.60 -4.36
N ILE A 186 25.41 -0.58 -3.87
CA ILE A 186 25.49 0.79 -4.43
C ILE A 186 25.94 1.87 -3.45
N SER A 187 25.89 1.63 -2.13
CA SER A 187 26.16 2.68 -1.14
C SER A 187 27.60 3.18 -1.26
N GLY A 188 27.75 4.50 -1.44
CA GLY A 188 29.05 5.15 -1.60
C GLY A 188 29.81 4.77 -2.86
N ARG A 189 29.14 4.24 -3.89
CA ARG A 189 29.76 3.78 -5.14
C ARG A 189 29.26 4.56 -6.36
N TYR A 190 30.11 4.73 -7.34
CA TYR A 190 29.77 5.34 -8.62
C TYR A 190 28.97 4.35 -9.48
N PRO A 191 27.88 4.76 -10.18
CA PRO A 191 27.51 6.13 -10.54
C PRO A 191 26.50 6.82 -9.59
N PHE A 192 26.05 6.15 -8.53
CA PHE A 192 25.03 6.69 -7.62
C PHE A 192 25.60 7.78 -6.70
N ALA A 193 26.85 7.60 -6.27
CA ALA A 193 27.64 8.65 -5.63
C ALA A 193 28.65 9.21 -6.64
N ARG A 194 28.42 10.45 -7.13
CA ARG A 194 29.21 11.06 -8.22
C ARG A 194 30.70 11.16 -7.91
N ASP A 195 31.04 11.47 -6.66
CA ASP A 195 32.43 11.68 -6.23
C ASP A 195 33.09 10.40 -5.67
N ALA A 196 32.40 9.26 -5.71
CA ALA A 196 32.95 8.00 -5.24
C ALA A 196 34.10 7.54 -6.14
N THR A 197 35.12 6.96 -5.53
CA THR A 197 36.28 6.35 -6.21
C THR A 197 36.01 4.90 -6.58
N GLU A 198 35.19 4.19 -5.80
CA GLU A 198 34.81 2.81 -6.09
C GLU A 198 33.60 2.76 -7.02
N ASP A 199 33.67 1.86 -7.99
CA ASP A 199 32.62 1.62 -8.96
C ASP A 199 31.67 0.52 -8.48
N VAL A 200 30.38 0.63 -8.82
CA VAL A 200 29.44 -0.49 -8.73
C VAL A 200 29.85 -1.55 -9.77
N ALA A 201 30.00 -2.80 -9.35
CA ALA A 201 30.28 -3.89 -10.27
C ALA A 201 29.11 -4.10 -11.24
N MET A 202 29.40 -4.38 -12.52
CA MET A 202 28.36 -4.61 -13.54
C MET A 202 27.40 -5.73 -13.16
N ALA A 203 27.90 -6.79 -12.51
CA ALA A 203 27.08 -7.90 -12.04
C ALA A 203 26.09 -7.48 -10.94
N ASP A 204 26.50 -6.61 -10.00
CA ASP A 204 25.63 -6.11 -8.95
C ASP A 204 24.59 -5.14 -9.51
N PHE A 205 24.99 -4.26 -10.43
CA PHE A 205 24.07 -3.39 -11.15
C PHE A 205 23.01 -4.20 -11.92
N ALA A 206 23.43 -5.23 -12.66
CA ALA A 206 22.53 -6.16 -13.34
C ALA A 206 21.60 -6.89 -12.38
N LYS A 207 22.12 -7.44 -11.28
CA LYS A 207 21.32 -8.15 -10.28
C LYS A 207 20.21 -7.27 -9.69
N LEU A 208 20.46 -5.98 -9.51
CA LEU A 208 19.48 -5.03 -8.98
C LEU A 208 18.46 -4.58 -10.01
N PHE A 209 18.92 -4.08 -11.16
CA PHE A 209 18.09 -3.30 -12.10
C PHE A 209 17.65 -4.05 -13.35
N ALA A 210 18.26 -5.18 -13.71
CA ALA A 210 17.86 -5.91 -14.91
C ALA A 210 16.38 -6.33 -14.85
N PRO A 211 15.72 -6.55 -15.99
CA PRO A 211 14.43 -7.22 -16.03
C PRO A 211 14.47 -8.56 -15.28
N GLY A 212 13.50 -8.78 -14.38
CA GLY A 212 13.50 -9.93 -13.48
C GLY A 212 14.57 -9.89 -12.37
N GLY A 213 15.33 -8.80 -12.29
CA GLY A 213 16.25 -8.49 -11.20
C GLY A 213 15.52 -8.23 -9.89
N LEU A 214 16.28 -7.85 -8.88
CA LEU A 214 15.81 -7.76 -7.52
C LEU A 214 14.64 -6.78 -7.37
N LEU A 215 14.82 -5.54 -7.84
CA LEU A 215 13.84 -4.46 -7.67
C LEU A 215 12.58 -4.74 -8.49
N ASP A 216 12.76 -5.21 -9.74
CA ASP A 216 11.65 -5.55 -10.63
C ASP A 216 10.81 -6.71 -10.09
N ARG A 217 11.45 -7.76 -9.58
CA ARG A 217 10.75 -8.91 -9.02
C ARG A 217 9.93 -8.53 -7.79
N PHE A 218 10.52 -7.78 -6.87
CA PHE A 218 9.81 -7.32 -5.68
C PHE A 218 8.61 -6.45 -6.07
N PHE A 219 8.81 -5.52 -7.01
CA PHE A 219 7.76 -4.66 -7.53
C PHE A 219 6.61 -5.46 -8.16
N ALA A 220 6.92 -6.39 -9.06
CA ALA A 220 5.92 -7.20 -9.75
C ALA A 220 5.11 -8.08 -8.79
N GLN A 221 5.76 -8.61 -7.74
CA GLN A 221 5.12 -9.51 -6.77
C GLN A 221 4.28 -8.77 -5.73
N ASN A 222 4.76 -7.63 -5.23
CA ASN A 222 4.18 -7.01 -4.03
C ASN A 222 3.48 -5.68 -4.31
N LEU A 223 3.88 -4.93 -5.35
CA LEU A 223 3.50 -3.53 -5.51
C LEU A 223 2.66 -3.26 -6.76
N ALA A 224 2.83 -4.04 -7.82
CA ALA A 224 2.20 -3.78 -9.13
C ALA A 224 0.66 -3.71 -9.06
N SER A 225 0.01 -4.47 -8.17
CA SER A 225 -1.44 -4.43 -7.97
C SER A 225 -1.91 -3.16 -7.25
N LEU A 226 -1.04 -2.55 -6.44
CA LEU A 226 -1.32 -1.42 -5.55
C LEU A 226 -1.04 -0.05 -6.18
N ILE A 227 -0.32 -0.02 -7.30
CA ILE A 227 0.17 1.21 -7.94
C ILE A 227 -0.60 1.49 -9.24
N ASP A 228 -1.01 2.74 -9.41
CA ASP A 228 -1.45 3.30 -10.67
C ASP A 228 -0.23 3.83 -11.45
N MET A 229 0.01 3.24 -12.63
CA MET A 229 1.10 3.60 -13.54
C MET A 229 0.59 4.26 -14.82
N THR A 230 -0.69 4.68 -14.85
CA THR A 230 -1.28 5.33 -16.02
C THR A 230 -0.72 6.74 -16.26
N SER A 231 -0.27 7.40 -15.20
CA SER A 231 0.43 8.69 -15.25
C SER A 231 1.95 8.52 -15.24
N GLN A 232 2.65 9.57 -15.70
CA GLN A 232 4.11 9.62 -15.69
C GLN A 232 4.69 9.53 -14.27
N ASP A 233 4.03 10.15 -13.29
CA ASP A 233 4.34 9.93 -11.88
C ASP A 233 3.45 8.83 -11.34
N TRP A 234 4.06 7.81 -10.76
CA TRP A 234 3.34 6.68 -10.18
C TRP A 234 2.64 7.14 -8.90
N THR A 235 1.41 6.67 -8.71
CA THR A 235 0.64 6.95 -7.49
C THR A 235 0.07 5.67 -6.92
N TRP A 236 -0.12 5.63 -5.60
CA TRP A 236 -0.87 4.54 -4.98
C TRP A 236 -2.34 4.63 -5.41
N LYS A 237 -2.93 3.50 -5.80
CA LYS A 237 -4.34 3.48 -6.16
C LYS A 237 -5.19 3.84 -4.94
N GLN A 238 -6.21 4.68 -5.14
CA GLN A 238 -7.05 5.16 -4.03
C GLN A 238 -8.07 4.12 -3.54
N ASP A 239 -8.39 3.13 -4.38
CA ASP A 239 -9.23 1.97 -4.04
C ASP A 239 -8.44 0.87 -3.32
N ALA A 240 -7.11 0.85 -3.47
CA ALA A 240 -6.25 0.05 -2.62
C ALA A 240 -6.36 0.60 -1.19
N ARG A 241 -7.03 -0.15 -0.31
CA ARG A 241 -7.29 0.25 1.08
C ARG A 241 -6.03 0.64 1.88
N PHE A 242 -4.86 0.26 1.39
CA PHE A 242 -3.53 0.56 1.93
C PHE A 242 -2.88 1.83 1.35
N GLY A 243 -3.31 2.33 0.19
CA GLY A 243 -2.58 3.33 -0.59
C GLY A 243 -2.42 4.72 0.03
N ARG A 244 -3.18 5.05 1.09
CA ARG A 244 -3.08 6.35 1.77
C ARG A 244 -1.93 6.45 2.77
N ASP A 245 -1.51 5.32 3.33
CA ASP A 245 -0.50 5.28 4.40
C ASP A 245 0.88 4.82 3.90
N LEU A 246 0.98 4.39 2.63
CA LEU A 246 2.24 3.94 2.04
C LEU A 246 3.13 5.12 1.60
N SER A 247 4.41 5.00 1.87
CA SER A 247 5.47 5.95 1.54
C SER A 247 5.50 6.33 0.06
N LYS A 248 5.37 7.64 -0.21
CA LYS A 248 5.55 8.21 -1.55
C LYS A 248 7.01 8.20 -2.01
N SER A 249 7.96 8.32 -1.08
CA SER A 249 9.38 8.29 -1.43
C SER A 249 9.80 6.90 -1.91
N THR A 250 9.31 5.85 -1.24
CA THR A 250 9.58 4.47 -1.66
C THR A 250 8.96 4.15 -3.02
N LEU A 251 7.75 4.65 -3.28
CA LEU A 251 7.17 4.55 -4.62
C LEU A 251 8.06 5.24 -5.67
N LYS A 252 8.59 6.42 -5.35
CA LYS A 252 9.49 7.14 -6.25
C LYS A 252 10.79 6.38 -6.47
N ASP A 253 11.36 5.74 -5.46
CA ASP A 253 12.57 4.91 -5.60
C ASP A 253 12.34 3.76 -6.62
N PHE A 254 11.20 3.07 -6.55
CA PHE A 254 10.85 2.03 -7.54
C PHE A 254 10.60 2.59 -8.94
N GLN A 255 10.00 3.78 -9.05
CA GLN A 255 9.85 4.47 -10.33
C GLN A 255 11.22 4.79 -10.94
N LEU A 256 12.14 5.37 -10.16
CA LEU A 256 13.50 5.68 -10.61
C LEU A 256 14.26 4.40 -11.00
N ALA A 257 14.08 3.30 -10.27
CA ALA A 257 14.65 2.00 -10.64
C ALA A 257 14.13 1.50 -12.00
N ALA A 258 12.83 1.66 -12.27
CA ALA A 258 12.24 1.29 -13.54
C ALA A 258 12.75 2.16 -14.70
N GLU A 259 12.97 3.46 -14.46
CA GLU A 259 13.60 4.39 -15.40
C GLU A 259 15.04 3.96 -15.72
N ILE A 260 15.86 3.70 -14.69
CA ILE A 260 17.24 3.18 -14.84
C ILE A 260 17.23 1.88 -15.65
N ARG A 261 16.36 0.93 -15.31
CA ARG A 261 16.23 -0.32 -16.07
C ARG A 261 15.93 -0.07 -17.54
N SER A 262 14.95 0.78 -17.83
CA SER A 262 14.53 1.04 -19.21
C SER A 262 15.66 1.66 -20.06
N ALA A 263 16.52 2.46 -19.44
CA ALA A 263 17.61 3.14 -20.12
C ALA A 263 18.85 2.25 -20.33
N PHE A 264 19.15 1.35 -19.39
CA PHE A 264 20.34 0.50 -19.43
C PHE A 264 20.12 -0.91 -19.98
N PHE A 265 18.86 -1.39 -20.00
CA PHE A 265 18.48 -2.72 -20.50
C PHE A 265 17.44 -2.63 -21.63
N PRO A 266 17.69 -1.83 -22.69
CA PRO A 266 16.70 -1.59 -23.76
C PRO A 266 16.32 -2.87 -24.53
N SER A 267 17.20 -3.87 -24.55
CA SER A 267 16.97 -5.18 -25.18
C SER A 267 16.30 -6.20 -24.26
N GLY A 268 16.05 -5.86 -22.99
CA GLY A 268 15.49 -6.77 -22.00
C GLY A 268 16.47 -7.86 -21.50
N GLY A 269 17.77 -7.74 -21.80
CA GLY A 269 18.80 -8.71 -21.40
C GLY A 269 19.11 -8.73 -19.91
N SER A 270 19.88 -9.73 -19.48
CA SER A 270 20.34 -9.86 -18.09
C SER A 270 21.55 -8.99 -17.75
N LEU A 271 22.24 -8.46 -18.75
CA LEU A 271 23.35 -7.51 -18.63
C LEU A 271 22.97 -6.19 -19.30
N PRO A 272 23.47 -5.05 -18.78
CA PRO A 272 23.23 -3.77 -19.41
C PRO A 272 23.91 -3.74 -20.78
N SER A 273 23.30 -3.05 -21.75
CA SER A 273 23.88 -2.84 -23.07
C SER A 273 23.28 -1.60 -23.71
N VAL A 274 24.12 -0.61 -23.94
CA VAL A 274 23.75 0.70 -24.47
C VAL A 274 24.65 1.00 -25.66
N SER A 275 24.02 1.33 -26.80
CA SER A 275 24.72 1.85 -27.96
C SER A 275 24.60 3.37 -28.04
N ILE A 276 25.74 4.05 -28.11
CA ILE A 276 25.85 5.50 -28.27
C ILE A 276 26.57 5.80 -29.58
N THR A 277 25.98 6.62 -30.41
CA THR A 277 26.64 7.18 -31.59
C THR A 277 27.27 8.52 -31.23
N PHE A 278 28.59 8.60 -31.37
CA PHE A 278 29.37 9.83 -31.26
C PHE A 278 29.58 10.41 -32.65
N THR A 279 29.10 11.63 -32.86
CA THR A 279 29.36 12.40 -34.09
C THR A 279 30.21 13.61 -33.73
N PRO A 280 31.47 13.70 -34.18
CA PRO A 280 32.30 14.87 -33.93
C PRO A 280 31.62 16.13 -34.51
N PHE A 281 31.34 17.11 -33.65
CA PHE A 281 30.60 18.32 -33.99
C PHE A 281 31.52 19.52 -34.19
N SER A 282 32.45 19.74 -33.27
CA SER A 282 33.44 20.81 -33.37
C SER A 282 34.77 20.39 -32.75
N LEU A 283 35.86 20.91 -33.28
CA LEU A 283 37.21 20.70 -32.78
C LEU A 283 37.91 22.06 -32.70
N ASN A 284 38.68 22.29 -31.64
CA ASN A 284 39.49 23.50 -31.51
C ASN A 284 40.50 23.61 -32.65
N GLY A 285 40.79 24.83 -33.13
CA GLY A 285 41.71 25.06 -34.25
C GLY A 285 43.15 24.61 -34.01
N ASP A 286 43.58 24.49 -32.75
CA ASP A 286 44.91 24.03 -32.37
C ASP A 286 44.99 22.50 -32.11
N VAL A 287 43.96 21.75 -32.52
CA VAL A 287 43.90 20.29 -32.40
C VAL A 287 43.71 19.68 -33.78
N ASP A 288 44.70 18.95 -34.27
CA ASP A 288 44.63 18.26 -35.56
C ASP A 288 43.66 17.08 -35.49
N THR A 289 43.76 16.31 -34.42
CA THR A 289 42.97 15.10 -34.20
C THR A 289 42.61 14.93 -32.73
N ALA A 290 41.37 14.54 -32.45
CA ALA A 290 40.94 14.02 -31.15
C ALA A 290 40.56 12.54 -31.27
N ILE A 291 41.01 11.74 -30.29
CA ILE A 291 40.80 10.29 -30.25
C ILE A 291 40.06 9.98 -28.97
N LEU A 292 38.79 9.57 -29.10
CA LEU A 292 38.02 8.99 -28.00
C LEU A 292 38.13 7.47 -28.10
N ASP A 293 38.67 6.83 -27.07
CA ASP A 293 38.71 5.38 -26.93
C ASP A 293 37.78 4.97 -25.78
N ALA A 294 36.79 4.13 -26.07
CA ALA A 294 35.88 3.56 -25.09
C ALA A 294 35.94 2.02 -25.19
N GLU A 295 36.64 1.40 -24.26
CA GLU A 295 36.81 -0.06 -24.19
C GLU A 295 37.36 -0.66 -25.50
N GLY A 296 38.32 0.03 -26.14
CA GLY A 296 38.94 -0.36 -27.40
C GLY A 296 38.18 0.09 -28.65
N GLN A 297 37.00 0.70 -28.49
CA GLN A 297 36.22 1.27 -29.59
C GLN A 297 36.64 2.73 -29.79
N ILE A 298 37.29 3.00 -30.92
CA ILE A 298 37.90 4.30 -31.22
C ILE A 298 36.98 5.17 -32.08
N VAL A 299 36.77 6.41 -31.66
CA VAL A 299 36.11 7.48 -32.42
C VAL A 299 37.14 8.53 -32.81
N TRP A 300 37.41 8.61 -34.11
CA TRP A 300 38.34 9.58 -34.70
C TRP A 300 37.63 10.90 -35.00
N SER A 301 38.25 12.00 -34.60
CA SER A 301 37.77 13.35 -34.86
C SER A 301 38.88 14.18 -35.47
N ASN A 302 38.68 14.70 -36.67
CA ASN A 302 39.61 15.56 -37.40
C ASN A 302 38.95 16.93 -37.65
N GLN A 303 39.71 17.87 -38.17
CA GLN A 303 39.20 19.20 -38.57
C GLN A 303 38.10 19.14 -39.65
N THR A 304 38.14 18.13 -40.54
CA THR A 304 37.18 17.96 -41.63
C THR A 304 36.89 16.48 -41.90
N GLY A 305 35.69 16.17 -42.41
CA GLY A 305 35.36 14.83 -42.91
C GLY A 305 35.04 13.79 -41.84
N ASN A 306 34.51 14.22 -40.70
CA ASN A 306 34.16 13.34 -39.59
C ASN A 306 32.92 12.49 -39.91
N ALA A 307 32.99 11.20 -39.58
CA ALA A 307 31.88 10.26 -39.69
C ALA A 307 31.34 9.91 -38.29
N PRO A 308 30.02 9.71 -38.14
CA PRO A 308 29.44 9.16 -36.92
C PRO A 308 30.03 7.77 -36.60
N SER A 309 30.36 7.54 -35.33
CA SER A 309 30.90 6.26 -34.85
C SER A 309 30.06 5.74 -33.69
N ALA A 310 29.61 4.49 -33.77
CA ALA A 310 28.85 3.84 -32.71
C ALA A 310 29.78 3.14 -31.72
N VAL A 311 29.51 3.34 -30.43
CA VAL A 311 30.19 2.71 -29.30
C VAL A 311 29.14 1.97 -28.49
N THR A 312 29.40 0.70 -28.18
CA THR A 312 28.53 -0.10 -27.31
C THR A 312 29.17 -0.27 -25.94
N TRP A 313 28.43 0.05 -24.89
CA TRP A 313 28.86 -0.10 -23.49
C TRP A 313 27.88 -0.97 -22.71
N PRO A 314 28.36 -1.89 -21.86
CA PRO A 314 29.75 -2.33 -21.76
C PRO A 314 30.21 -3.04 -23.04
N GLY A 315 31.48 -2.84 -23.42
CA GLY A 315 32.12 -3.47 -24.56
C GLY A 315 32.60 -4.89 -24.27
N GLU A 316 33.05 -5.59 -25.31
CA GLU A 316 33.57 -6.97 -25.19
C GLU A 316 35.03 -7.04 -24.68
N ALA A 317 35.72 -5.89 -24.61
CA ALA A 317 37.12 -5.84 -24.26
C ALA A 317 37.36 -6.14 -22.76
N ALA A 318 38.46 -6.81 -22.46
CA ALA A 318 38.86 -7.13 -21.08
C ALA A 318 39.21 -5.89 -20.23
N SER A 319 39.54 -4.77 -20.87
CA SER A 319 39.86 -3.51 -20.21
C SER A 319 38.66 -2.57 -20.22
N ALA A 320 38.02 -2.43 -19.05
CA ALA A 320 37.04 -1.38 -18.83
C ALA A 320 37.76 -0.03 -18.62
N SER A 321 38.03 0.68 -19.71
CA SER A 321 38.68 1.99 -19.68
C SER A 321 38.10 2.92 -20.74
N ALA A 322 38.14 4.22 -20.49
CA ALA A 322 37.75 5.23 -21.45
C ALA A 322 38.71 6.40 -21.40
N SER A 323 39.11 6.91 -22.56
CA SER A 323 40.05 8.03 -22.66
C SER A 323 39.71 8.94 -23.83
N LEU A 324 40.10 10.21 -23.69
CA LEU A 324 40.02 11.20 -24.75
C LEU A 324 41.36 11.92 -24.82
N SER A 325 42.01 11.88 -25.98
CA SER A 325 43.29 12.56 -26.24
C SER A 325 43.19 13.53 -27.42
N LEU A 326 44.00 14.59 -27.36
CA LEU A 326 44.09 15.66 -28.35
C LEU A 326 45.52 15.73 -28.88
N THR A 327 45.66 15.72 -30.20
CA THR A 327 46.94 15.81 -30.92
C THR A 327 47.01 17.14 -31.67
N PRO A 328 48.16 17.86 -31.67
CA PRO A 328 49.41 17.52 -31.01
C PRO A 328 49.37 17.72 -29.49
N GLU A 329 50.23 17.02 -28.75
CA GLU A 329 50.45 17.31 -27.35
C GLU A 329 51.08 18.69 -27.18
N MET A 330 50.60 19.45 -26.18
CA MET A 330 51.15 20.78 -25.88
C MET A 330 52.02 20.73 -24.62
N PRO A 331 53.27 21.22 -24.67
CA PRO A 331 54.12 21.31 -23.49
C PRO A 331 53.47 22.12 -22.37
N GLY A 332 53.45 21.57 -21.14
CA GLY A 332 52.88 22.22 -19.97
C GLY A 332 51.35 22.25 -19.91
N ARG A 333 50.65 21.52 -20.78
CA ARG A 333 49.19 21.39 -20.78
C ARG A 333 48.80 19.92 -20.87
N GLU A 334 47.76 19.53 -20.15
CA GLU A 334 47.13 18.23 -20.35
C GLU A 334 46.61 18.13 -21.79
N SER A 335 46.84 16.99 -22.43
CA SER A 335 46.33 16.70 -23.77
C SER A 335 45.50 15.42 -23.80
N ALA A 336 45.35 14.73 -22.66
CA ALA A 336 44.52 13.56 -22.54
C ALA A 336 43.90 13.45 -21.15
N ILE A 337 42.71 12.85 -21.08
CA ILE A 337 42.05 12.40 -19.86
C ILE A 337 41.72 10.91 -19.99
N LYS A 338 41.87 10.15 -18.91
CA LYS A 338 41.63 8.70 -18.90
C LYS A 338 40.97 8.28 -17.60
N PHE A 339 40.04 7.36 -17.70
CA PHE A 339 39.39 6.67 -16.58
C PHE A 339 39.46 5.17 -16.78
N GLU A 340 39.44 4.44 -15.66
CA GLU A 340 39.45 2.99 -15.61
C GLU A 340 38.31 2.51 -14.70
N GLY A 341 37.89 1.27 -14.89
CA GLY A 341 36.77 0.67 -14.20
C GLY A 341 35.54 0.47 -15.09
N PRO A 342 34.57 -0.34 -14.63
CA PRO A 342 33.38 -0.68 -15.40
C PRO A 342 32.56 0.54 -15.82
N TRP A 343 32.67 1.66 -15.11
CA TRP A 343 31.98 2.91 -15.44
C TRP A 343 32.89 3.99 -16.03
N ALA A 344 34.07 3.63 -16.56
CA ALA A 344 35.03 4.58 -17.10
C ALA A 344 34.43 5.53 -18.15
N LEU A 345 33.60 5.02 -19.07
CA LEU A 345 32.93 5.84 -20.08
C LEU A 345 32.01 6.89 -19.46
N LYS A 346 31.26 6.52 -18.42
CA LYS A 346 30.35 7.43 -17.71
C LYS A 346 31.15 8.50 -16.96
N ARG A 347 32.27 8.14 -16.34
CA ARG A 347 33.18 9.09 -15.68
C ARG A 347 33.81 10.07 -16.65
N LEU A 348 34.18 9.59 -17.84
CA LEU A 348 34.65 10.44 -18.93
C LEU A 348 33.56 11.43 -19.33
N LEU A 349 32.35 10.95 -19.61
CA LEU A 349 31.19 11.78 -19.98
C LEU A 349 30.82 12.80 -18.90
N ASP A 350 31.00 12.49 -17.61
CA ASP A 350 30.79 13.44 -16.50
C ASP A 350 31.77 14.62 -16.49
N LYS A 351 32.89 14.54 -17.23
CA LYS A 351 33.82 15.67 -17.43
C LYS A 351 33.38 16.60 -18.57
N ALA A 352 32.39 16.21 -19.37
CA ALA A 352 31.88 17.05 -20.43
C ALA A 352 30.89 18.09 -19.89
N ALA A 353 30.94 19.30 -20.45
CA ALA A 353 29.83 20.24 -20.38
C ALA A 353 28.76 19.81 -21.39
N VAL A 354 27.62 19.37 -20.88
CA VAL A 354 26.52 18.88 -21.73
C VAL A 354 25.49 19.97 -21.96
N THR A 355 25.04 20.08 -23.21
CA THR A 355 23.96 20.99 -23.62
C THR A 355 22.96 20.26 -24.49
N GLY A 356 21.70 20.73 -24.49
CA GLY A 356 20.60 20.11 -25.23
C GLY A 356 19.98 18.91 -24.51
N ASP A 357 18.96 18.33 -25.15
CA ASP A 357 18.21 17.16 -24.69
C ASP A 357 17.99 16.14 -25.82
N GLY A 358 17.69 14.90 -25.44
CA GLY A 358 17.37 13.81 -26.39
C GLY A 358 18.39 13.65 -27.51
N SER A 359 17.94 13.86 -28.75
CA SER A 359 18.73 13.67 -29.98
C SER A 359 19.68 14.82 -30.32
N ASN A 360 19.55 15.98 -29.66
CA ASN A 360 20.37 17.17 -29.89
C ASN A 360 21.41 17.37 -28.78
N MET A 361 21.68 16.33 -28.00
CA MET A 361 22.62 16.37 -26.88
C MET A 361 24.05 16.52 -27.39
N GLN A 362 24.75 17.54 -26.91
CA GLN A 362 26.15 17.80 -27.23
C GLN A 362 26.99 17.74 -25.96
N ALA A 363 28.08 16.99 -26.00
CA ALA A 363 29.06 16.88 -24.94
C ALA A 363 30.35 17.59 -25.35
N ARG A 364 30.66 18.71 -24.69
CA ARG A 364 31.88 19.49 -24.90
C ARG A 364 32.92 19.15 -23.84
N PHE A 365 34.06 18.66 -24.27
CA PHE A 365 35.22 18.38 -23.42
C PHE A 365 36.22 19.52 -23.55
N VAL A 366 36.84 19.91 -22.43
CA VAL A 366 37.92 20.89 -22.40
C VAL A 366 39.13 20.25 -21.72
N ILE A 367 40.24 20.11 -22.46
CA ILE A 367 41.48 19.49 -21.99
C ILE A 367 42.63 20.46 -22.29
N GLY A 368 43.33 20.91 -21.26
CA GLY A 368 44.44 21.87 -21.42
C GLY A 368 44.04 23.18 -22.09
N GLY A 369 42.79 23.61 -21.96
CA GLY A 369 42.26 24.83 -22.59
C GLY A 369 41.85 24.69 -24.06
N ARG A 370 41.92 23.48 -24.62
CA ARG A 370 41.43 23.14 -25.97
C ARG A 370 40.19 22.28 -25.85
N ASP A 371 39.26 22.46 -26.78
CA ASP A 371 37.96 21.82 -26.73
C ASP A 371 37.63 20.93 -27.91
N VAL A 372 36.85 19.89 -27.64
CA VAL A 372 36.22 19.03 -28.64
C VAL A 372 34.78 18.78 -28.23
N THR A 373 33.86 18.88 -29.18
CA THR A 373 32.43 18.67 -28.95
C THR A 373 31.94 17.50 -29.78
N TYR A 374 31.21 16.59 -29.13
CA TYR A 374 30.53 15.48 -29.77
C TYR A 374 29.02 15.66 -29.67
N ALA A 375 28.31 15.48 -30.78
CA ALA A 375 26.87 15.22 -30.75
C ALA A 375 26.66 13.74 -30.37
N LEU A 376 25.85 13.50 -29.35
CA LEU A 376 25.57 12.18 -28.80
C LEU A 376 24.16 11.76 -29.17
N GLN A 377 24.03 10.54 -29.69
CA GLN A 377 22.74 9.95 -30.00
C GLN A 377 22.66 8.54 -29.41
N THR A 378 21.55 8.22 -28.76
CA THR A 378 21.27 6.89 -28.21
C THR A 378 20.10 6.26 -28.95
N GLY A 379 20.14 4.95 -29.17
CA GLY A 379 19.17 4.25 -30.01
C GLY A 379 17.72 4.26 -29.49
N SER A 380 17.49 4.58 -28.22
CA SER A 380 16.15 4.68 -27.63
C SER A 380 16.12 5.68 -26.48
N GLY A 381 15.11 6.57 -26.48
CA GLY A 381 14.78 7.45 -25.36
C GLY A 381 15.88 8.44 -24.92
N SER A 382 15.89 8.74 -23.62
CA SER A 382 16.87 9.59 -22.95
C SER A 382 18.22 8.89 -22.81
N ASN A 383 19.32 9.64 -22.93
CA ASN A 383 20.67 9.10 -22.79
C ASN A 383 20.89 8.55 -21.35
N PRO A 384 21.14 7.23 -21.17
CA PRO A 384 21.28 6.61 -19.84
C PRO A 384 22.44 7.19 -19.04
N PHE A 385 23.48 7.71 -19.70
CA PHE A 385 24.63 8.29 -19.04
C PHE A 385 24.36 9.69 -18.47
N PHE A 386 23.28 10.36 -18.85
CA PHE A 386 22.88 11.66 -18.26
C PHE A 386 21.52 11.59 -17.57
N LEU A 387 21.08 10.38 -17.23
CA LEU A 387 19.80 10.13 -16.61
C LEU A 387 19.78 10.67 -15.16
N PRO A 388 18.90 11.64 -14.83
CA PRO A 388 18.79 12.17 -13.46
C PRO A 388 18.45 11.10 -12.42
N ALA A 389 17.79 10.02 -12.86
CA ALA A 389 17.43 8.89 -12.01
C ALA A 389 18.64 8.23 -11.34
N LEU A 390 19.82 8.21 -11.97
CA LEU A 390 21.03 7.65 -11.34
C LEU A 390 21.44 8.42 -10.08
N SER A 391 21.39 9.75 -10.13
CA SER A 391 21.71 10.61 -8.97
C SER A 391 20.56 10.72 -7.96
N GLY A 392 19.32 10.53 -8.42
CA GLY A 392 18.13 10.62 -7.57
C GLY A 392 17.77 9.30 -6.87
N PHE A 393 18.27 8.17 -7.36
CA PHE A 393 17.91 6.86 -6.84
C PHE A 393 18.50 6.61 -5.46
N SER A 394 17.66 6.12 -4.55
CA SER A 394 18.05 5.58 -3.25
C SER A 394 17.44 4.19 -3.08
N CYS A 395 18.08 3.34 -2.28
CA CYS A 395 17.51 2.04 -1.96
C CYS A 395 16.19 2.23 -1.17
N PRO A 396 15.08 1.61 -1.63
CA PRO A 396 13.81 1.60 -0.90
C PRO A 396 14.00 1.16 0.56
N LYS A 397 13.49 1.91 1.53
CA LYS A 397 13.70 1.61 2.98
C LYS A 397 12.47 1.09 3.70
N ALA A 398 11.32 1.73 3.53
CA ALA A 398 10.09 1.34 4.19
C ALA A 398 8.87 2.03 3.55
N PHE A 399 7.75 1.32 3.54
CA PHE A 399 6.42 1.84 3.23
C PHE A 399 5.80 2.56 4.41
#